data_AF-A0A2A5HFH0-F1
#
_entry.id   AF-A0A2A5HFH0-F1
#
_cell.length_a   1.000
_cell.length_b   1.000
_cell.length_c   1.000
_cell.angle_alpha   90.00
_cell.angle_beta   90.00
_cell.angle_gamma   90.00
#
_symmetry.space_group_name_H-M   'P 1'
#
loop_
_entity.id
_entity.type
_entity.pdbx_description
1 polymer ?
#
loop_
_entity_poly.entity_id
_entity_poly.type
_entity_poly.pdbx_seq_one_letter_code
_entity_poly.pdbx_strand_id
1 'polypeptide(L)'
;MKYRTFIIITCGLMLSSCASMFNGAVLPNQCKRCEVINKYNQEVLTSFEGCGSENTKLEEQAKIAAYDLSRDGKLCNLEVVCESWKKEPEAENQTTPTVNQKREN
;
A
#
# COMPACT_ATOMS: atom_id res chain seq x y z
N MET A 1 -1.58 35.03 -27.83
CA MET A 1 -2.26 33.70 -27.80
C MET A 1 -1.30 32.54 -27.52
N LYS A 2 -0.08 32.49 -28.08
CA LYS A 2 0.90 31.39 -27.88
C LYS A 2 1.22 31.05 -26.42
N TYR A 3 1.30 32.03 -25.51
CA TYR A 3 1.62 31.80 -24.10
C TYR A 3 0.49 31.13 -23.30
N ARG A 4 -0.79 31.40 -23.65
CA ARG A 4 -1.94 30.81 -22.95
C ARG A 4 -2.03 29.31 -23.23
N THR A 5 -1.76 28.91 -24.48
CA THR A 5 -1.70 27.51 -24.88
C THR A 5 -0.52 26.79 -24.21
N PHE A 6 0.63 27.46 -24.09
CA PHE A 6 1.79 26.91 -23.40
C PHE A 6 1.51 26.63 -21.91
N ILE A 7 0.88 27.57 -21.20
CA ILE A 7 0.54 27.43 -19.77
C ILE A 7 -0.43 26.26 -19.53
N ILE A 8 -1.44 26.11 -20.39
CA ILE A 8 -2.43 25.03 -20.26
C ILE A 8 -1.77 23.66 -20.47
N ILE A 9 -0.87 23.53 -21.44
CA ILE A 9 -0.14 22.28 -21.71
C ILE A 9 0.81 21.95 -20.54
N THR A 10 1.54 22.93 -20.02
CA THR A 10 2.43 22.70 -18.86
C THR A 10 1.66 22.34 -17.59
N CYS A 11 0.49 22.95 -17.32
CA CYS A 11 -0.34 22.56 -16.18
C CYS A 11 -0.96 21.17 -16.35
N GLY A 12 -1.35 20.79 -17.57
CA GLY A 12 -1.90 19.46 -17.85
C GLY A 12 -0.91 18.33 -17.60
N LEU A 13 0.38 18.54 -17.89
CA LEU A 13 1.43 17.53 -17.67
C LEU A 13 1.70 17.28 -16.18
N MET A 14 1.60 18.31 -15.33
CA MET A 14 1.90 18.21 -13.89
C MET A 14 0.82 17.46 -13.08
N LEU A 15 -0.39 17.31 -13.60
CA LEU A 15 -1.48 16.61 -12.90
C LEU A 15 -1.38 15.07 -13.00
N SER A 16 -0.52 14.55 -13.87
CA SER A 16 -0.37 13.09 -14.07
C SER A 16 0.36 12.36 -12.93
N SER A 17 1.13 13.07 -12.09
CA SER A 17 1.98 12.47 -11.05
C SER A 17 1.30 12.29 -9.68
N CYS A 18 0.07 12.78 -9.50
CA CYS A 18 -0.57 12.82 -8.18
C CYS A 18 -1.25 11.51 -7.76
N ALA A 19 -1.39 10.52 -8.65
CA ALA A 19 -2.13 9.28 -8.37
C ALA A 19 -1.61 8.54 -7.12
N SER A 20 -0.29 8.55 -6.90
CA SER A 20 0.34 7.94 -5.72
C SER A 20 0.02 8.69 -4.42
N MET A 21 -0.10 10.02 -4.49
CA MET A 21 -0.40 10.87 -3.32
C MET A 21 -1.88 10.79 -2.93
N PHE A 22 -2.79 10.69 -3.90
CA PHE A 22 -4.22 10.55 -3.63
C PHE A 22 -4.57 9.25 -2.91
N ASN A 23 -3.96 8.12 -3.27
CA ASN A 23 -4.20 6.85 -2.58
C ASN A 23 -3.72 6.88 -1.11
N GLY A 24 -2.61 7.56 -0.83
CA GLY A 24 -2.13 7.74 0.54
C GLY A 24 -3.00 8.67 1.40
N ALA A 25 -3.65 9.67 0.79
CA ALA A 25 -4.47 10.66 1.49
C ALA A 25 -5.93 10.24 1.68
N VAL A 26 -6.53 9.57 0.69
CA VAL A 26 -7.96 9.22 0.70
C VAL A 26 -8.24 7.92 1.48
N LEU A 27 -7.22 7.06 1.64
CA LEU A 27 -7.38 5.71 2.17
C LEU A 27 -6.21 5.30 3.08
N PRO A 28 -5.93 6.04 4.18
CA PRO A 28 -4.80 5.76 5.08
C PRO A 28 -4.87 4.38 5.72
N ASN A 29 -6.07 3.83 5.80
CA ASN A 29 -6.38 2.58 6.48
C ASN A 29 -6.49 1.36 5.54
N GLN A 30 -6.23 1.55 4.24
CA GLN A 30 -6.20 0.43 3.28
C GLN A 30 -4.81 -0.20 3.29
N CYS A 31 -4.75 -1.43 3.76
CA CYS A 31 -3.57 -2.28 3.75
C CYS A 31 -3.59 -3.20 2.54
N LYS A 32 -2.40 -3.55 2.07
CA LYS A 32 -2.21 -4.55 1.02
C LYS A 32 -1.00 -5.40 1.38
N ARG A 33 -1.10 -6.69 1.08
CA ARG A 33 0.00 -7.64 1.13
C ARG A 33 0.10 -8.30 -0.23
N CYS A 34 1.30 -8.36 -0.78
CA CYS A 34 1.60 -9.05 -2.03
C CYS A 34 2.69 -10.09 -1.79
N GLU A 35 2.38 -11.32 -2.14
CA GLU A 35 3.24 -12.47 -1.92
C GLU A 35 3.64 -13.07 -3.26
N VAL A 36 4.89 -13.51 -3.35
CA VAL A 36 5.37 -14.32 -4.46
C VAL A 36 5.33 -15.76 -4.00
N ILE A 37 4.43 -16.54 -4.59
CA ILE A 37 4.24 -17.95 -4.28
C ILE A 37 4.80 -18.83 -5.39
N ASN A 38 5.36 -19.97 -5.02
CA ASN A 38 5.63 -21.04 -5.97
C ASN A 38 4.36 -21.85 -6.21
N LYS A 39 3.86 -21.83 -7.44
CA LYS A 39 2.60 -22.45 -7.84
C LYS A 39 2.57 -23.97 -7.61
N TYR A 40 3.72 -24.65 -7.65
CA TYR A 40 3.79 -26.11 -7.50
C TYR A 40 3.58 -26.59 -6.07
N ASN A 41 4.20 -25.93 -5.09
CA ASN A 41 4.17 -26.33 -3.68
C ASN A 41 3.40 -25.34 -2.80
N GLN A 42 2.87 -24.26 -3.38
CA GLN A 42 2.18 -23.17 -2.68
C GLN A 42 3.04 -22.50 -1.60
N GLU A 43 4.37 -22.57 -1.74
CA GLU A 43 5.31 -21.97 -0.80
C GLU A 43 5.43 -20.46 -1.05
N VAL A 44 5.32 -19.68 0.02
CA VAL A 44 5.57 -18.24 0.00
C VAL A 44 7.08 -17.98 0.01
N LEU A 45 7.59 -17.37 -1.04
CA LEU A 45 9.02 -17.09 -1.20
C LEU A 45 9.39 -15.71 -0.65
N THR A 46 8.50 -14.74 -0.84
CA THR A 46 8.63 -13.38 -0.30
C THR A 46 7.26 -12.75 -0.15
N SER A 47 7.13 -11.82 0.80
CA SER A 47 5.90 -11.10 1.12
C SER A 47 6.21 -9.62 1.34
N PHE A 48 5.37 -8.74 0.79
CA PHE A 48 5.46 -7.29 0.91
C PHE A 48 4.14 -6.77 1.45
N GLU A 49 4.16 -6.16 2.64
CA GLU A 49 2.98 -5.62 3.31
C GLU A 49 3.16 -4.13 3.59
N GLY A 50 2.07 -3.37 3.48
CA GLY A 50 2.06 -1.94 3.80
C GLY A 50 0.65 -1.36 3.76
N CYS A 51 0.46 -0.26 4.50
CA CYS A 51 -0.82 0.43 4.62
C CYS A 51 -0.73 1.88 4.15
N GLY A 52 -1.86 2.45 3.72
CA GLY A 52 -1.95 3.83 3.29
C GLY A 52 -1.02 4.14 2.11
N SER A 53 -0.04 5.02 2.31
CA SER A 53 0.90 5.40 1.25
C SER A 53 1.85 4.28 0.81
N GLU A 54 2.17 3.36 1.72
CA GLU A 54 3.12 2.25 1.47
C GLU A 54 2.51 1.16 0.57
N ASN A 55 1.17 1.09 0.50
CA ASN A 55 0.41 0.15 -0.33
C ASN A 55 0.65 0.35 -1.85
N THR A 56 1.02 1.55 -2.27
CA THR A 56 1.01 1.95 -3.70
C THR A 56 1.96 1.18 -4.61
N LYS A 57 3.06 0.61 -4.08
CA LYS A 57 4.11 -0.06 -4.87
C LYS A 57 4.30 -1.54 -4.56
N LEU A 58 3.53 -2.12 -3.63
CA LEU A 58 3.77 -3.49 -3.14
C LEU A 58 3.63 -4.55 -4.23
N GLU A 59 2.69 -4.36 -5.15
CA GLU A 59 2.49 -5.29 -6.27
C GLU A 59 3.62 -5.21 -7.30
N GLU A 60 4.12 -4.00 -7.57
CA GLU A 60 5.26 -3.80 -8.46
C GLU A 60 6.53 -4.44 -7.86
N GLN A 61 6.76 -4.25 -6.55
CA GLN A 61 7.86 -4.88 -5.82
C GLN A 61 7.78 -6.40 -5.86
N ALA A 62 6.59 -6.97 -5.65
CA ALA A 62 6.38 -8.42 -5.75
C ALA A 62 6.64 -8.96 -7.16
N LYS A 63 6.24 -8.23 -8.21
CA LYS A 63 6.53 -8.61 -9.61
C LYS A 63 8.03 -8.55 -9.93
N ILE A 64 8.73 -7.54 -9.43
CA ILE A 64 10.20 -7.44 -9.59
C ILE A 64 10.88 -8.61 -8.87
N ALA A 65 10.48 -8.91 -7.64
CA ALA A 65 11.02 -10.05 -6.89
C ALA A 65 10.75 -11.39 -7.59
N ALA A 66 9.55 -11.59 -8.13
CA ALA A 66 9.22 -12.78 -8.92
C ALA A 66 10.11 -12.87 -10.19
N TYR A 67 10.33 -11.74 -10.87
CA TYR A 67 11.21 -11.70 -12.03
C TYR A 67 12.67 -12.05 -11.68
N ASP A 68 13.20 -11.49 -10.60
CA ASP A 68 14.56 -11.77 -10.15
C ASP A 68 14.73 -13.25 -9.75
N LEU A 69 13.76 -13.81 -9.02
CA LEU A 69 13.72 -15.23 -8.64
C LEU A 69 13.61 -16.18 -9.85
N SER A 70 12.89 -15.74 -10.90
CA SER A 70 12.80 -16.46 -12.17
C SER A 70 14.12 -16.42 -12.94
N ARG A 71 14.81 -15.28 -12.93
CA ARG A 71 16.06 -15.07 -13.68
C ARG A 71 17.24 -15.83 -13.08
N ASP A 72 17.30 -15.94 -11.75
CA ASP A 72 18.37 -16.66 -11.03
C ASP A 72 18.23 -18.20 -11.12
N GLY A 73 17.32 -18.70 -11.98
CA GLY A 73 17.32 -20.08 -12.47
C GLY A 73 16.72 -21.11 -11.53
N LYS A 74 16.09 -20.70 -10.42
CA LYS A 74 15.57 -21.63 -9.41
C LYS A 74 14.09 -21.97 -9.59
N LEU A 75 13.26 -21.07 -10.12
CA LEU A 75 11.80 -21.23 -10.07
C LEU A 75 11.10 -20.66 -11.31
N CYS A 76 10.47 -21.52 -12.12
CA CYS A 76 9.73 -21.13 -13.33
C CYS A 76 8.22 -20.98 -13.12
N ASN A 77 7.71 -21.27 -11.92
CA ASN A 77 6.29 -21.30 -11.61
C ASN A 77 5.98 -20.39 -10.44
N LEU A 78 6.23 -19.10 -10.64
CA LEU A 78 5.97 -18.06 -9.64
C LEU A 78 4.64 -17.37 -9.95
N GLU A 79 3.88 -17.09 -8.91
CA GLU A 79 2.61 -16.36 -8.98
C GLU A 79 2.64 -15.26 -7.93
N VAL A 80 2.16 -14.06 -8.31
CA VAL A 80 2.03 -12.94 -7.39
C VAL A 80 0.58 -12.88 -6.92
N VAL A 81 0.36 -13.09 -5.62
CA VAL A 81 -0.97 -13.02 -5.01
C VAL A 81 -1.01 -11.79 -4.13
N CYS A 82 -1.96 -10.90 -4.37
CA CYS A 82 -2.16 -9.71 -3.55
C CYS A 82 -3.52 -9.75 -2.85
N GLU A 83 -3.50 -9.47 -1.55
CA GLU A 83 -4.69 -9.33 -0.72
C GLU A 83 -4.74 -7.89 -0.19
N SER A 84 -5.93 -7.30 -0.15
CA SER A 84 -6.14 -5.96 0.40
C SER A 84 -7.25 -5.97 1.43
N TRP A 85 -7.00 -5.33 2.57
CA TRP A 85 -7.97 -5.23 3.66
C TRP A 85 -7.95 -3.85 4.29
N LYS A 86 -9.02 -3.50 5.00
CA LYS A 86 -9.05 -2.33 5.87
C LYS A 86 -8.53 -2.77 7.24
N LYS A 87 -7.51 -2.09 7.79
CA LYS A 87 -7.15 -2.31 9.20
C LYS A 87 -8.26 -1.70 10.07
N GLU A 88 -8.67 -2.32 11.16
CA GLU A 88 -9.58 -1.61 12.08
C GLU A 88 -8.77 -0.46 12.72
N PRO A 89 -9.28 0.77 12.84
CA PRO A 89 -8.59 1.78 13.63
C PRO A 89 -8.34 1.18 15.02
N GLU A 90 -7.07 1.14 15.44
CA GLU A 90 -6.74 0.76 16.82
C GLU A 90 -7.52 1.72 17.70
N ALA A 91 -8.56 1.21 18.38
CA ALA A 91 -9.30 1.99 19.35
C ALA A 91 -8.26 2.58 20.28
N GLU A 92 -8.17 3.91 20.29
CA GLU A 92 -7.37 4.64 21.25
C GLU A 92 -7.63 3.98 22.61
N ASN A 93 -6.61 3.38 23.20
CA ASN A 93 -6.58 3.21 24.65
C ASN A 93 -6.51 4.64 25.18
N GLN A 94 -7.67 5.30 25.21
CA GLN A 94 -7.88 6.51 25.96
C GLN A 94 -7.59 6.12 27.39
N THR A 95 -6.40 6.46 27.86
CA THR A 95 -6.15 6.68 29.28
C THR A 95 -7.17 7.73 29.72
N THR A 96 -8.36 7.27 30.08
CA THR A 96 -9.32 8.02 30.87
C THR A 96 -8.60 8.31 32.18
N PRO A 97 -8.30 9.57 32.55
CA PRO A 97 -7.97 9.85 33.93
C PRO A 97 -9.21 9.43 34.73
N THR A 98 -9.07 8.41 35.57
CA THR A 98 -10.09 8.02 36.54
C THR A 98 -10.30 9.18 37.50
N VAL A 99 -11.23 10.08 37.16
CA VAL A 99 -11.83 11.01 38.12
C VAL A 99 -12.73 10.15 38.99
N ASN A 100 -12.17 9.67 40.11
CA ASN A 100 -12.91 9.08 41.20
C ASN A 100 -13.82 10.15 41.82
N GLN A 101 -15.04 10.35 41.27
CA GLN A 101 -16.11 10.98 42.02
C GLN A 101 -16.70 9.95 42.99
N LYS A 102 -16.03 9.84 44.13
CA LYS A 102 -16.59 9.33 45.38
C LYS A 102 -17.77 10.23 45.77
N ARG A 103 -19.00 9.81 45.47
CA ARG A 103 -20.20 10.43 46.03
C ARG A 103 -20.37 9.88 47.45
N GLU A 104 -19.79 10.59 48.41
CA GLU A 104 -20.14 10.48 49.83
C GLU A 104 -21.40 11.32 50.11
N ASN A 105 -22.33 10.69 50.84
CA ASN A 105 -23.57 11.19 51.46
C ASN A 105 -24.72 11.64 50.56
#